data_AF-A0A2G9P023-F1
#
_entry.id   AF-A0A2G9P023-F1
#
_cell.length_a   1.000
_cell.length_b   1.000
_cell.length_c   1.000
_cell.angle_alpha   90.00
_cell.angle_beta   90.00
_cell.angle_gamma   90.00
#
_symmetry.space_group_name_H-M   'P 1'
#
loop_
_entity.id
_entity.type
_entity.pdbx_description
1 polymer ?
#
loop_
_entity_poly.entity_id
_entity_poly.type
_entity_poly.pdbx_seq_one_letter_code
_entity_poly.pdbx_strand_id
1 'polypeptide(L)'
;MKLLELHCDYVKYKPLKKALKSAPELSAAEKEGGKYEDCLVIFASFEKGDTDEVAAQAALEVKKNFGEVKAKTVLVYPYAHLSSDLASPDDATRLLNKFHAEVRKFCPEAGKSVFGYYKEFELKCKGHPLAELSKSIRAADVEGLGGREVKLKECVEEMVVSDSLKAEEKVKPRYYILSPDGSLVPAKEFNYSKNKDLAKFAGYETSKNRCYAQEPPHIALMKEHGIADYEPASDSGNLRWMPNGVLIKKSLEDAINALCVGYGAMQVETPIMYDFEHPALKSYLNRFPARQYVVQSDEKKYFLRFAACFGQFLLNHDMVISYKNLPLKTYELTHYSFRREQHGELCGL
;
A
#
# COMPACT_ATOMS: atom_id res chain seq x y z
N MET A 1 -8.35 17.66 -5.14
CA MET A 1 -9.53 17.40 -4.28
C MET A 1 -9.28 16.13 -3.48
N LYS A 2 -9.42 16.17 -2.16
CA LYS A 2 -9.26 15.02 -1.27
C LYS A 2 -10.56 14.66 -0.58
N LEU A 3 -10.85 13.37 -0.52
CA LEU A 3 -12.04 12.80 0.10
C LEU A 3 -11.65 11.78 1.16
N LEU A 4 -12.42 11.73 2.24
CA LEU A 4 -12.49 10.63 3.19
C LEU A 4 -13.96 10.21 3.31
N GLU A 5 -14.25 9.00 2.87
CA GLU A 5 -15.55 8.37 2.86
C GLU A 5 -15.67 7.41 4.04
N LEU A 6 -16.64 7.65 4.94
CA LEU A 6 -16.92 6.77 6.09
C LEU A 6 -18.34 6.22 6.00
N HIS A 7 -18.49 4.89 5.97
CA HIS A 7 -19.80 4.24 6.06
C HIS A 7 -20.21 4.09 7.53
N CYS A 8 -21.24 4.85 7.92
CA CYS A 8 -21.62 5.05 9.31
C CYS A 8 -23.03 4.55 9.60
N ASP A 9 -23.23 4.00 10.80
CA ASP A 9 -24.56 3.74 11.35
C ASP A 9 -25.34 5.05 11.53
N TYR A 10 -24.66 6.10 11.98
CA TYR A 10 -25.20 7.46 12.02
C TYR A 10 -24.09 8.50 12.00
N VAL A 11 -24.48 9.73 11.62
CA VAL A 11 -23.71 10.96 11.85
C VAL A 11 -24.65 12.05 12.33
N LYS A 12 -24.22 12.80 13.33
CA LYS A 12 -24.87 14.00 13.83
C LYS A 12 -23.85 15.13 13.82
N TYR A 13 -24.23 16.31 13.37
CA TYR A 13 -23.38 17.50 13.49
C TYR A 13 -24.18 18.71 13.91
N LYS A 14 -23.52 19.67 14.56
CA LYS A 14 -24.10 20.96 14.94
C LYS A 14 -23.08 22.08 14.72
N PRO A 15 -23.43 23.14 13.97
CA PRO A 15 -22.58 24.30 13.81
C PRO A 15 -22.42 25.09 15.12
N LEU A 16 -21.20 25.57 15.36
CA LEU A 16 -20.84 26.35 16.54
C LEU A 16 -20.45 27.78 16.10
N LYS A 17 -19.15 28.07 16.02
CA LYS A 17 -18.60 29.39 15.72
C LYS A 17 -18.16 29.48 14.26
N LYS A 18 -18.20 30.69 13.69
CA LYS A 18 -17.60 30.98 12.37
C LYS A 18 -16.09 30.67 12.41
N ALA A 19 -15.63 29.85 11.47
CA ALA A 19 -14.21 29.63 11.21
C ALA A 19 -13.67 30.64 10.20
N LEU A 20 -14.52 31.13 9.29
CA LEU A 20 -14.21 32.21 8.34
C LEU A 20 -15.00 33.46 8.69
N LYS A 21 -14.33 34.62 8.74
CA LYS A 21 -15.00 35.92 8.96
C LYS A 21 -16.04 36.23 7.88
N SER A 22 -15.80 35.77 6.65
CA SER A 22 -16.68 35.92 5.50
C SER A 22 -17.83 34.90 5.42
N ALA A 23 -17.93 33.96 6.38
CA ALA A 23 -19.00 32.96 6.33
C ALA A 23 -20.39 33.62 6.51
N PRO A 24 -21.38 33.24 5.67
CA PRO A 24 -22.74 33.78 5.76
C PRO A 24 -23.39 33.42 7.10
N GLU A 25 -24.34 34.23 7.56
CA GLU A 25 -25.15 33.91 8.74
C GLU A 25 -26.01 32.67 8.49
N LEU A 26 -26.06 31.77 9.48
CA LEU A 26 -26.86 30.56 9.40
C LEU A 26 -28.34 30.84 9.66
N SER A 27 -29.22 30.21 8.88
CA SER A 27 -30.65 30.14 9.15
C SER A 27 -30.96 29.36 10.45
N ALA A 28 -32.19 29.47 10.96
CA ALA A 28 -32.59 28.75 12.17
C ALA A 28 -32.43 27.23 12.03
N ALA A 29 -32.78 26.67 10.86
CA ALA A 29 -32.61 25.25 10.56
C ALA A 29 -31.14 24.83 10.49
N GLU A 30 -30.28 25.64 9.88
CA GLU A 30 -28.84 25.35 9.79
C GLU A 30 -28.15 25.36 11.17
N LYS A 31 -28.65 26.16 12.12
CA LYS A 31 -28.14 26.19 13.51
C LYS A 31 -28.47 24.93 14.31
N GLU A 32 -29.55 24.23 13.97
CA GLU A 32 -29.91 22.95 14.62
C GLU A 32 -28.99 21.80 14.17
N GLY A 33 -28.37 21.94 13.00
CA GLY A 33 -27.48 20.95 12.42
C GLY A 33 -28.23 19.84 11.70
N GLY A 34 -27.64 18.65 11.62
CA GLY A 34 -28.24 17.52 10.91
C GLY A 34 -27.92 16.18 11.53
N LYS A 35 -28.86 15.22 11.41
CA LYS A 35 -28.68 13.82 11.77
C LYS A 35 -29.03 12.95 10.57
N TYR A 36 -28.14 12.04 10.21
CA TYR A 36 -28.33 11.07 9.13
C TYR A 36 -28.06 9.68 9.69
N GLU A 37 -28.90 8.72 9.33
CA GLU A 37 -28.77 7.31 9.71
C GLU A 37 -28.40 6.48 8.47
N ASP A 38 -27.60 5.43 8.68
CA ASP A 38 -27.15 4.48 7.67
C ASP A 38 -26.63 5.17 6.39
N CYS A 39 -25.56 5.95 6.57
CA CYS A 39 -25.13 6.93 5.58
C CYS A 39 -23.64 6.82 5.26
N LEU A 40 -23.29 7.25 4.04
CA LEU A 40 -21.92 7.46 3.62
C LEU A 40 -21.53 8.92 3.89
N VAL A 41 -20.59 9.14 4.81
CA VAL A 41 -20.11 10.47 5.20
C VAL A 41 -18.92 10.88 4.34
N ILE A 42 -19.16 11.98 3.65
CA ILE A 42 -18.42 12.81 2.71
C ILE A 42 -17.37 13.78 3.22
N PHE A 43 -16.33 13.41 3.95
CA PHE A 43 -15.35 14.44 4.34
C PHE A 43 -14.56 14.92 3.11
N ALA A 44 -14.78 16.18 2.71
CA ALA A 44 -14.26 16.73 1.46
C ALA A 44 -13.37 17.95 1.69
N SER A 45 -12.17 17.93 1.12
CA SER A 45 -11.23 19.05 1.07
C SER A 45 -10.94 19.45 -0.38
N PHE A 46 -11.06 20.73 -0.66
CA PHE A 46 -10.84 21.31 -1.99
C PHE A 46 -9.46 21.97 -2.02
N GLU A 47 -8.67 21.66 -3.04
CA GLU A 47 -7.28 22.04 -3.20
C GLU A 47 -7.10 23.10 -4.28
N LYS A 48 -5.96 23.81 -4.27
CA LYS A 48 -5.65 24.78 -5.33
C LYS A 48 -5.57 24.08 -6.68
N GLY A 49 -6.22 24.68 -7.69
CA GLY A 49 -6.27 24.12 -9.04
C GLY A 49 -7.37 23.06 -9.26
N ASP A 50 -8.18 22.74 -8.26
CA ASP A 50 -9.37 21.90 -8.47
C ASP A 50 -10.40 22.61 -9.38
N THR A 51 -10.93 21.87 -10.35
CA THR A 51 -11.93 22.37 -11.31
C THR A 51 -13.30 21.72 -11.11
N ASP A 52 -14.31 22.23 -11.80
CA ASP A 52 -15.66 21.67 -11.78
C ASP A 52 -15.68 20.21 -12.32
N GLU A 53 -14.78 19.89 -13.25
CA GLU A 53 -14.60 18.53 -13.77
C GLU A 53 -14.00 17.59 -12.72
N VAL A 54 -13.04 18.07 -11.91
CA VAL A 54 -12.51 17.31 -10.76
C VAL A 54 -13.62 16.98 -9.77
N ALA A 55 -14.51 17.95 -9.48
CA ALA A 55 -15.68 17.72 -8.63
C ALA A 55 -16.66 16.69 -9.25
N ALA A 56 -16.88 16.74 -10.56
CA ALA A 56 -17.74 15.76 -11.24
C ALA A 56 -17.16 14.34 -11.22
N GLN A 57 -15.85 14.20 -11.46
CA GLN A 57 -15.15 12.91 -11.36
C GLN A 57 -15.17 12.36 -9.93
N ALA A 58 -14.91 13.22 -8.94
CA ALA A 58 -15.01 12.85 -7.54
C ALA A 58 -16.41 12.29 -7.20
N ALA A 59 -17.49 12.87 -7.75
CA ALA A 59 -18.84 12.39 -7.51
C ALA A 59 -19.12 11.03 -8.19
N LEU A 60 -18.54 10.75 -9.36
CA LEU A 60 -18.63 9.43 -10.00
C LEU A 60 -17.96 8.35 -9.14
N GLU A 61 -16.82 8.66 -8.55
CA GLU A 61 -16.13 7.75 -7.64
C GLU A 61 -16.94 7.48 -6.37
N VAL A 62 -17.55 8.51 -5.81
CA VAL A 62 -18.48 8.36 -4.68
C VAL A 62 -19.65 7.47 -5.05
N LYS A 63 -20.21 7.61 -6.26
CA LYS A 63 -21.33 6.79 -6.73
C LYS A 63 -21.00 5.30 -6.72
N LYS A 64 -19.79 4.93 -7.15
CA LYS A 64 -19.32 3.53 -7.13
C LYS A 64 -19.34 2.97 -5.71
N ASN A 65 -18.67 3.66 -4.79
CA ASN A 65 -18.57 3.22 -3.39
C ASN A 65 -19.93 3.19 -2.69
N PHE A 66 -20.76 4.21 -2.91
CA PHE A 66 -22.13 4.28 -2.38
C PHE A 66 -22.94 3.04 -2.77
N GLY A 67 -22.80 2.56 -4.01
CA GLY A 67 -23.43 1.33 -4.48
C GLY A 67 -22.86 0.05 -3.86
N GLU A 68 -21.55 -0.02 -3.64
CA GLU A 68 -20.87 -1.17 -3.04
C GLU A 68 -21.22 -1.36 -1.56
N VAL A 69 -21.22 -0.27 -0.79
CA VAL A 69 -21.52 -0.31 0.65
C VAL A 69 -23.02 -0.31 0.95
N LYS A 70 -23.85 -0.04 -0.07
CA LYS A 70 -25.32 -0.02 0.00
C LYS A 70 -25.87 0.93 1.09
N ALA A 71 -25.22 2.07 1.28
CA ALA A 71 -25.70 3.11 2.19
C ALA A 71 -27.05 3.67 1.72
N LYS A 72 -27.90 4.16 2.65
CA LYS A 72 -29.21 4.73 2.30
C LYS A 72 -29.12 6.17 1.82
N THR A 73 -28.19 6.94 2.38
CA THR A 73 -28.01 8.35 2.07
C THR A 73 -26.54 8.77 2.14
N VAL A 74 -26.25 9.98 1.68
CA VAL A 74 -24.92 10.58 1.67
C VAL A 74 -24.96 11.91 2.42
N LEU A 75 -23.95 12.19 3.24
CA LEU A 75 -23.72 13.52 3.81
C LEU A 75 -22.40 14.08 3.29
N VAL A 76 -22.44 15.16 2.50
CA VAL A 76 -21.23 15.90 2.11
C VAL A 76 -20.81 16.83 3.26
N TYR A 77 -19.59 16.64 3.76
CA TYR A 77 -19.06 17.34 4.93
C TYR A 77 -17.76 18.10 4.60
N PRO A 78 -17.79 19.44 4.48
CA PRO A 78 -16.57 20.21 4.19
C PRO A 78 -15.56 20.10 5.33
N TYR A 79 -14.35 19.63 5.02
CA TYR A 79 -13.32 19.31 5.99
C TYR A 79 -11.92 19.65 5.46
N ALA A 80 -11.46 20.87 5.79
CA ALA A 80 -10.20 21.41 5.29
C ALA A 80 -8.94 20.67 5.77
N HIS A 81 -9.02 19.85 6.83
CA HIS A 81 -7.84 19.22 7.43
C HIS A 81 -7.31 18.01 6.65
N LEU A 82 -7.95 17.60 5.54
CA LEU A 82 -7.41 16.53 4.68
C LEU A 82 -6.28 17.02 3.76
N SER A 83 -6.13 18.33 3.57
CA SER A 83 -5.08 18.89 2.72
C SER A 83 -4.36 20.08 3.35
N SER A 84 -3.08 20.22 3.00
CA SER A 84 -2.25 21.38 3.29
C SER A 84 -2.25 22.44 2.18
N ASP A 85 -2.83 22.15 1.01
CA ASP A 85 -2.85 23.06 -0.15
C ASP A 85 -4.27 23.44 -0.57
N LEU A 86 -4.94 24.21 0.29
CA LEU A 86 -6.37 24.52 0.17
C LEU A 86 -6.70 25.55 -0.91
N ALA A 87 -7.83 25.35 -1.59
CA ALA A 87 -8.45 26.34 -2.46
C ALA A 87 -8.87 27.60 -1.69
N SER A 88 -9.11 28.69 -2.42
CA SER A 88 -9.70 29.90 -1.83
C SER A 88 -11.10 29.60 -1.26
N PRO A 89 -11.58 30.32 -0.23
CA PRO A 89 -12.93 30.10 0.32
C PRO A 89 -14.06 30.17 -0.72
N ASP A 90 -13.93 31.05 -1.71
CA ASP A 90 -14.91 31.23 -2.78
C ASP A 90 -14.90 30.02 -3.73
N ASP A 91 -13.70 29.57 -4.14
CA ASP A 91 -13.55 28.36 -4.96
C ASP A 91 -14.02 27.11 -4.23
N ALA A 92 -13.65 26.95 -2.95
CA ALA A 92 -14.08 25.82 -2.13
C ALA A 92 -15.60 25.78 -1.98
N THR A 93 -16.26 26.95 -1.84
CA THR A 93 -17.72 27.03 -1.77
C THR A 93 -18.38 26.67 -3.11
N ARG A 94 -17.83 27.18 -4.22
CA ARG A 94 -18.29 26.84 -5.59
C ARG A 94 -18.16 25.34 -5.85
N LEU A 95 -16.98 24.78 -5.64
CA LEU A 95 -16.68 23.36 -5.85
C LEU A 95 -17.51 22.46 -4.93
N LEU A 96 -17.71 22.86 -3.68
CA LEU A 96 -18.60 22.15 -2.75
C LEU A 96 -20.04 22.09 -3.26
N ASN A 97 -20.58 23.21 -3.75
CA ASN A 97 -21.94 23.26 -4.31
C ASN A 97 -22.05 22.40 -5.57
N LYS A 98 -21.04 22.46 -6.44
CA LYS A 98 -20.96 21.63 -7.65
C LYS A 98 -20.90 20.14 -7.31
N PHE A 99 -19.99 19.75 -6.42
CA PHE A 99 -19.83 18.37 -5.96
C PHE A 99 -21.12 17.82 -5.33
N HIS A 100 -21.77 18.61 -4.46
CA HIS A 100 -23.05 18.21 -3.86
C HIS A 100 -24.17 18.05 -4.90
N ALA A 101 -24.24 18.93 -5.90
CA ALA A 101 -25.21 18.80 -7.00
C ALA A 101 -24.99 17.53 -7.83
N GLU A 102 -23.73 17.15 -8.09
CA GLU A 102 -23.38 15.92 -8.78
C GLU A 102 -23.72 14.66 -7.95
N VAL A 103 -23.48 14.70 -6.63
CA VAL A 103 -23.88 13.62 -5.69
C VAL A 103 -25.40 13.42 -5.69
N ARG A 104 -26.17 14.51 -5.74
CA ARG A 104 -27.64 14.45 -5.77
C ARG A 104 -28.22 13.77 -7.01
N LYS A 105 -27.46 13.65 -8.10
CA LYS A 105 -27.92 12.95 -9.31
C LYS A 105 -28.12 11.45 -9.08
N PHE A 106 -27.39 10.84 -8.15
CA PHE A 106 -27.53 9.41 -7.82
C PHE A 106 -28.03 9.16 -6.40
N CYS A 107 -28.00 10.17 -5.52
CA CYS A 107 -28.61 10.12 -4.19
C CYS A 107 -29.40 11.42 -3.93
N PRO A 108 -30.68 11.51 -4.34
CA PRO A 108 -31.48 12.74 -4.23
C PRO A 108 -31.56 13.33 -2.81
N GLU A 109 -31.61 12.44 -1.81
CA GLU A 109 -31.66 12.74 -0.37
C GLU A 109 -30.30 13.16 0.22
N ALA A 110 -29.25 13.28 -0.61
CA ALA A 110 -27.92 13.63 -0.13
C ALA A 110 -27.92 15.00 0.57
N GLY A 111 -27.47 15.01 1.82
CA GLY A 111 -27.27 16.18 2.63
C GLY A 111 -25.94 16.86 2.38
N LYS A 112 -25.82 18.10 2.84
CA LYS A 112 -24.56 18.86 2.89
C LYS A 112 -24.51 19.68 4.17
N SER A 113 -23.39 19.65 4.89
CA SER A 113 -23.20 20.52 6.07
C SER A 113 -22.69 21.91 5.69
N VAL A 114 -22.85 22.86 6.62
CA VAL A 114 -22.49 24.26 6.41
C VAL A 114 -20.98 24.46 6.24
N PHE A 115 -20.60 25.33 5.30
CA PHE A 115 -19.22 25.70 5.03
C PHE A 115 -18.76 26.87 5.91
N GLY A 116 -17.47 26.89 6.31
CA GLY A 116 -16.89 28.04 7.02
C GLY A 116 -17.23 28.14 8.52
N TYR A 117 -17.77 27.09 9.13
CA TYR A 117 -18.05 27.00 10.57
C TYR A 117 -17.30 25.84 11.22
N TYR A 118 -16.82 26.07 12.44
CA TYR A 118 -16.52 25.00 13.37
C TYR A 118 -17.81 24.27 13.72
N LYS A 119 -17.76 22.94 13.68
CA LYS A 119 -18.91 22.06 13.89
C LYS A 119 -18.50 21.00 14.89
N GLU A 120 -19.31 20.77 15.92
CA GLU A 120 -19.25 19.51 16.65
C GLU A 120 -19.89 18.44 15.77
N PHE A 121 -19.34 17.23 15.79
CA PHE A 121 -19.94 16.09 15.12
C PHE A 121 -19.65 14.81 15.88
N GLU A 122 -20.59 13.89 15.80
CA GLU A 122 -20.52 12.54 16.35
C GLU A 122 -20.90 11.59 15.23
N LEU A 123 -20.15 10.51 15.07
CA LEU A 123 -20.45 9.47 14.10
C LEU A 123 -20.09 8.11 14.66
N LYS A 124 -20.68 7.08 14.08
CA LYS A 124 -20.35 5.68 14.39
C LYS A 124 -20.04 4.94 13.09
N CYS A 125 -18.74 4.77 12.79
CA CYS A 125 -18.27 3.97 11.66
C CYS A 125 -18.67 2.49 11.85
N LYS A 126 -19.05 1.81 10.76
CA LYS A 126 -19.44 0.39 10.78
C LYS A 126 -18.26 -0.58 10.89
N GLY A 127 -17.03 -0.14 10.56
CA GLY A 127 -15.80 -0.91 10.77
C GLY A 127 -15.59 -2.15 9.88
N HIS A 128 -16.36 -2.31 8.80
CA HIS A 128 -16.09 -3.34 7.79
C HIS A 128 -14.99 -2.89 6.82
N PRO A 129 -14.36 -3.77 6.02
CA PRO A 129 -13.20 -3.41 5.18
C PRO A 129 -13.42 -2.24 4.22
N LEU A 130 -14.65 -2.06 3.72
CA LEU A 130 -15.03 -0.93 2.84
C LEU A 130 -15.65 0.26 3.60
N ALA A 131 -15.59 0.28 4.93
CA ALA A 131 -16.24 1.32 5.73
C ALA A 131 -15.42 2.62 5.74
N GLU A 132 -14.13 2.56 5.42
CA GLU A 132 -13.21 3.69 5.50
C GLU A 132 -12.39 3.73 4.22
N LEU A 133 -12.60 4.74 3.40
CA LEU A 133 -11.89 4.90 2.13
C LEU A 133 -11.45 6.35 1.95
N SER A 134 -10.20 6.57 1.56
CA SER A 134 -9.71 7.89 1.16
C SER A 134 -9.47 7.95 -0.33
N LYS A 135 -9.72 9.11 -0.95
CA LYS A 135 -9.46 9.35 -2.38
C LYS A 135 -8.80 10.70 -2.58
N SER A 136 -7.96 10.79 -3.61
CA SER A 136 -7.37 12.05 -4.09
C SER A 136 -7.58 12.11 -5.60
N ILE A 137 -8.20 13.19 -6.07
CA ILE A 137 -8.51 13.44 -7.48
C ILE A 137 -7.83 14.75 -7.88
N ARG A 138 -7.00 14.75 -8.93
CA ARG A 138 -6.30 15.96 -9.41
C ARG A 138 -6.75 16.35 -10.82
N ALA A 139 -6.63 17.63 -11.17
CA ALA A 139 -6.97 18.13 -12.50
C ALA A 139 -6.17 17.47 -13.63
N ALA A 140 -4.91 17.10 -13.38
CA ALA A 140 -4.06 16.38 -14.35
C ALA A 140 -4.62 14.99 -14.73
N ASP A 141 -5.47 14.40 -13.89
CA ASP A 141 -6.13 13.12 -14.20
C ASP A 141 -7.31 13.28 -15.18
N VAL A 142 -7.71 14.54 -15.47
CA VAL A 142 -8.90 14.89 -16.28
C VAL A 142 -8.54 15.31 -17.71
N GLU A 143 -7.38 15.91 -17.95
CA GLU A 143 -7.01 16.47 -19.28
C GLU A 143 -6.67 15.42 -20.36
N GLY A 144 -6.65 14.12 -20.03
CA GLY A 144 -6.37 13.02 -20.96
C GLY A 144 -7.59 12.40 -21.68
N LEU A 145 -8.73 13.08 -21.74
CA LEU A 145 -10.03 12.49 -22.14
C LEU A 145 -10.32 12.57 -23.65
N GLY A 146 -9.51 11.88 -24.46
CA GLY A 146 -9.85 11.46 -25.81
C GLY A 146 -10.39 10.03 -25.86
N GLY A 147 -11.61 9.79 -25.35
CA GLY A 147 -12.45 8.65 -25.75
C GLY A 147 -11.93 7.22 -25.49
N ARG A 148 -11.13 6.96 -24.45
CA ARG A 148 -10.82 5.59 -24.00
C ARG A 148 -11.04 5.44 -22.51
N GLU A 149 -11.58 4.28 -22.11
CA GLU A 149 -11.86 3.87 -20.74
C GLU A 149 -10.77 4.34 -19.77
N VAL A 150 -11.20 5.13 -18.79
CA VAL A 150 -10.34 5.75 -17.79
C VAL A 150 -9.94 4.67 -16.78
N LYS A 151 -8.70 4.20 -16.83
CA LYS A 151 -8.05 3.61 -15.65
C LYS A 151 -7.55 4.76 -14.78
N LEU A 152 -8.44 5.31 -13.96
CA LEU A 152 -8.12 6.29 -12.92
C LEU A 152 -7.26 5.58 -11.85
N LYS A 153 -6.15 6.21 -11.50
CA LYS A 153 -5.32 5.80 -10.36
C LYS A 153 -6.11 6.01 -9.08
N GLU A 154 -6.49 4.92 -8.43
CA GLU A 154 -6.91 4.93 -7.04
C GLU A 154 -5.76 5.55 -6.22
N CYS A 155 -5.96 6.73 -5.65
CA CYS A 155 -5.12 7.20 -4.55
C CYS A 155 -5.51 6.47 -3.26
N VAL A 156 -5.36 5.14 -3.27
CA VAL A 156 -4.71 4.47 -2.15
C VAL A 156 -3.33 5.14 -2.07
N GLU A 157 -2.66 5.21 -0.90
CA GLU A 157 -1.20 5.12 -0.99
C GLU A 157 -0.93 3.97 -1.97
N GLU A 158 -0.38 4.24 -3.17
CA GLU A 158 -0.11 3.18 -4.14
C GLU A 158 0.92 2.26 -3.47
N MET A 159 0.47 1.33 -2.63
CA MET A 159 1.00 -0.01 -2.67
C MET A 159 0.80 -0.40 -4.12
N VAL A 160 1.88 -0.27 -4.89
CA VAL A 160 1.98 -0.87 -6.21
C VAL A 160 1.97 -2.38 -5.94
N VAL A 161 0.77 -2.89 -5.66
CA VAL A 161 0.49 -4.30 -5.49
C VAL A 161 0.50 -4.85 -6.91
N SER A 162 1.55 -5.59 -7.25
CA SER A 162 1.66 -6.19 -8.58
C SER A 162 0.41 -7.02 -8.89
N ASP A 163 0.01 -7.06 -10.17
CA ASP A 163 -1.13 -7.88 -10.61
C ASP A 163 -0.98 -9.36 -10.19
N SER A 164 0.27 -9.81 -10.03
CA SER A 164 0.62 -11.14 -9.51
C SER A 164 0.22 -11.35 -8.04
N LEU A 165 0.30 -10.35 -7.16
CA LEU A 165 -0.18 -10.47 -5.76
C LEU A 165 -1.71 -10.67 -5.72
N LYS A 166 -2.43 -9.90 -6.53
CA LYS A 166 -3.90 -10.02 -6.65
C LYS A 166 -4.32 -11.38 -7.23
N ALA A 167 -3.48 -11.95 -8.09
CA ALA A 167 -3.68 -13.30 -8.63
C ALA A 167 -3.37 -14.38 -7.59
N GLU A 168 -2.29 -14.23 -6.82
CA GLU A 168 -1.84 -15.21 -5.81
C GLU A 168 -2.89 -15.42 -4.71
N GLU A 169 -3.57 -14.37 -4.26
CA GLU A 169 -4.68 -14.47 -3.30
C GLU A 169 -5.82 -15.40 -3.77
N LYS A 170 -5.97 -15.57 -5.10
CA LYS A 170 -7.02 -16.40 -5.72
C LYS A 170 -6.53 -17.79 -6.11
N VAL A 171 -5.22 -18.06 -6.05
CA VAL A 171 -4.64 -19.34 -6.47
C VAL A 171 -4.76 -20.36 -5.34
N LYS A 172 -5.36 -21.51 -5.65
CA LYS A 172 -5.37 -22.67 -4.75
C LYS A 172 -4.05 -23.44 -4.89
N PRO A 173 -3.18 -23.46 -3.86
CA PRO A 173 -1.89 -24.15 -3.95
C PRO A 173 -2.10 -25.67 -4.06
N ARG A 174 -1.26 -26.32 -4.87
CA ARG A 174 -1.18 -27.79 -4.98
C ARG A 174 0.21 -28.23 -4.56
N TYR A 175 0.28 -29.14 -3.61
CA TYR A 175 1.54 -29.63 -3.06
C TYR A 175 1.79 -31.06 -3.53
N TYR A 176 3.00 -31.30 -4.01
CA TYR A 176 3.48 -32.60 -4.46
C TYR A 176 4.86 -32.88 -3.85
N ILE A 177 5.17 -34.15 -3.66
CA ILE A 177 6.50 -34.63 -3.27
C ILE A 177 7.15 -35.27 -4.50
N LEU A 178 8.28 -34.71 -4.92
CA LEU A 178 9.14 -35.28 -5.96
C LEU A 178 10.19 -36.17 -5.29
N SER A 179 10.14 -37.45 -5.57
CA SER A 179 11.10 -38.43 -5.06
C SER A 179 12.34 -38.52 -5.97
N PRO A 180 13.50 -39.01 -5.47
CA PRO A 180 14.72 -39.14 -6.28
C PRO A 180 14.60 -40.06 -7.51
N ASP A 181 13.61 -40.96 -7.51
CA ASP A 181 13.29 -41.83 -8.65
C ASP A 181 12.46 -41.12 -9.73
N GLY A 182 12.14 -39.84 -9.54
CA GLY A 182 11.33 -39.03 -10.45
C GLY A 182 9.82 -39.15 -10.24
N SER A 183 9.36 -39.94 -9.26
CA SER A 183 7.93 -40.04 -8.96
C SER A 183 7.40 -38.76 -8.30
N LEU A 184 6.24 -38.28 -8.75
CA LEU A 184 5.56 -37.09 -8.24
C LEU A 184 4.22 -37.47 -7.63
N VAL A 185 4.11 -37.39 -6.30
CA VAL A 185 2.93 -37.84 -5.56
C VAL A 185 2.29 -36.65 -4.83
N PRO A 186 0.96 -36.50 -4.83
CA PRO A 186 0.30 -35.48 -4.01
C PRO A 186 0.74 -35.57 -2.55
N ALA A 187 1.06 -34.44 -1.92
CA ALA A 187 1.58 -34.42 -0.54
C ALA A 187 0.62 -35.09 0.46
N LYS A 188 -0.69 -35.09 0.20
CA LYS A 188 -1.68 -35.77 1.05
C LYS A 188 -1.64 -37.30 0.97
N GLU A 189 -1.13 -37.84 -0.14
CA GLU A 189 -1.10 -39.28 -0.46
C GLU A 189 0.31 -39.88 -0.27
N PHE A 190 1.30 -39.04 -0.02
CA PHE A 190 2.68 -39.49 0.17
C PHE A 190 2.86 -40.23 1.50
N ASN A 191 3.61 -41.33 1.47
CA ASN A 191 3.92 -42.10 2.67
C ASN A 191 5.12 -41.52 3.42
N TYR A 192 4.85 -40.76 4.47
CA TYR A 192 5.87 -40.13 5.30
C TYR A 192 6.50 -41.03 6.37
N SER A 193 6.08 -42.29 6.51
CA SER A 193 6.55 -43.18 7.60
C SER A 193 8.08 -43.28 7.72
N LYS A 194 8.78 -43.24 6.58
CA LYS A 194 10.25 -43.30 6.50
C LYS A 194 10.94 -41.93 6.55
N ASN A 195 10.20 -40.83 6.41
CA ASN A 195 10.75 -39.47 6.27
C ASN A 195 10.06 -38.50 7.26
N LYS A 196 10.36 -38.63 8.55
CA LYS A 196 9.71 -37.84 9.61
C LYS A 196 9.95 -36.33 9.49
N ASP A 197 11.14 -35.91 9.08
CA ASP A 197 11.45 -34.49 8.92
C ASP A 197 10.79 -33.89 7.67
N LEU A 198 10.67 -34.67 6.60
CA LEU A 198 9.86 -34.29 5.44
C LEU A 198 8.39 -34.14 5.81
N ALA A 199 7.88 -34.99 6.72
CA ALA A 199 6.51 -34.88 7.22
C ALA A 199 6.28 -33.56 7.95
N LYS A 200 7.22 -33.17 8.84
CA LYS A 200 7.18 -31.88 9.54
C LYS A 200 7.24 -30.71 8.57
N PHE A 201 8.17 -30.76 7.61
CA PHE A 201 8.33 -29.71 6.61
C PHE A 201 7.09 -29.57 5.72
N ALA A 202 6.56 -30.67 5.17
CA ALA A 202 5.35 -30.65 4.36
C ALA A 202 4.11 -30.19 5.16
N GLY A 203 3.99 -30.60 6.42
CA GLY A 203 2.94 -30.13 7.32
C GLY A 203 3.01 -28.63 7.59
N TYR A 204 4.22 -28.11 7.80
CA TYR A 204 4.45 -26.67 7.97
C TYR A 204 4.04 -25.87 6.73
N GLU A 205 4.48 -26.29 5.54
CA GLU A 205 4.17 -25.63 4.26
C GLU A 205 2.67 -25.67 3.90
N THR A 206 1.98 -26.77 4.22
CA THR A 206 0.57 -26.97 3.87
C THR A 206 -0.39 -26.30 4.85
N SER A 207 -0.03 -26.23 6.13
CA SER A 207 -0.88 -25.63 7.17
C SER A 207 -0.89 -24.10 7.12
N LYS A 208 0.13 -23.48 6.50
CA LYS A 208 0.33 -22.01 6.43
C LYS A 208 0.22 -21.31 7.80
N ASN A 209 0.35 -22.05 8.90
CA ASN A 209 0.23 -21.47 10.23
C ASN A 209 1.55 -20.81 10.60
N ARG A 210 1.70 -19.56 10.13
CA ARG A 210 2.88 -18.71 10.35
C ARG A 210 2.74 -17.83 11.59
N CYS A 211 1.62 -17.96 12.31
CA CYS A 211 1.39 -17.25 13.55
C CYS A 211 2.12 -17.98 14.68
N TYR A 212 3.11 -17.32 15.27
CA TYR A 212 3.76 -17.82 16.46
C TYR A 212 2.81 -17.74 17.65
N ALA A 213 2.57 -18.87 18.33
CA ALA A 213 1.74 -18.91 19.53
C ALA A 213 2.37 -18.17 20.72
N GLN A 214 3.69 -18.03 20.72
CA GLN A 214 4.48 -17.31 21.70
C GLN A 214 5.61 -16.57 20.98
N GLU A 215 6.04 -15.43 21.52
CA GLU A 215 7.19 -14.68 21.02
C GLU A 215 8.43 -15.59 20.88
N PRO A 216 9.07 -15.64 19.69
CA PRO A 216 10.27 -16.45 19.51
C PRO A 216 11.41 -16.05 20.45
N PRO A 217 12.13 -17.03 21.05
CA PRO A 217 13.17 -16.76 22.03
C PRO A 217 14.30 -15.84 21.53
N HIS A 218 14.56 -15.84 20.22
CA HIS A 218 15.62 -15.03 19.64
C HIS A 218 15.36 -13.52 19.78
N ILE A 219 14.10 -13.08 19.95
CA ILE A 219 13.75 -11.67 20.14
C ILE A 219 14.28 -11.14 21.47
N ALA A 220 14.17 -11.93 22.53
CA ALA A 220 14.75 -11.58 23.83
C ALA A 220 16.29 -11.58 23.74
N LEU A 221 16.87 -12.61 23.14
CA LEU A 221 18.32 -12.78 23.03
C LEU A 221 18.99 -11.67 22.19
N MET A 222 18.38 -11.28 21.06
CA MET A 222 18.95 -10.24 20.20
C MET A 222 19.02 -8.89 20.91
N LYS A 223 18.05 -8.60 21.81
CA LYS A 223 18.01 -7.39 22.62
C LYS A 223 18.98 -7.48 23.80
N GLU A 224 18.92 -8.57 24.56
CA GLU A 224 19.77 -8.81 25.74
C GLU A 224 21.26 -8.72 25.41
N HIS A 225 21.68 -9.30 24.29
CA HIS A 225 23.07 -9.32 23.87
C HIS A 225 23.48 -8.12 23.00
N GLY A 226 22.58 -7.14 22.79
CA GLY A 226 22.85 -5.98 21.95
C GLY A 226 23.28 -6.40 20.54
N ILE A 227 22.53 -7.30 19.92
CA ILE A 227 22.73 -7.76 18.54
C ILE A 227 21.91 -6.86 17.60
N ALA A 228 20.59 -6.86 17.77
CA ALA A 228 19.65 -6.07 16.99
C ALA A 228 18.45 -5.68 17.85
N ASP A 229 17.81 -4.57 17.49
CA ASP A 229 16.60 -4.09 18.13
C ASP A 229 15.68 -3.41 17.12
N TYR A 230 14.43 -3.18 17.50
CA TYR A 230 13.46 -2.46 16.68
C TYR A 230 13.81 -0.98 16.62
N GLU A 231 13.53 -0.33 15.49
CA GLU A 231 13.71 1.11 15.30
C GLU A 231 12.34 1.78 15.08
N PRO A 232 11.74 2.45 16.10
CA PRO A 232 10.43 3.09 15.97
C PRO A 232 10.36 4.19 14.90
N ALA A 233 11.50 4.77 14.51
CA ALA A 233 11.56 5.75 13.42
C ALA A 233 11.65 5.11 12.02
N SER A 234 11.66 3.78 11.91
CA SER A 234 11.67 3.04 10.65
C SER A 234 10.37 2.23 10.46
N ASP A 235 10.08 1.82 9.23
CA ASP A 235 8.93 0.93 8.99
C ASP A 235 9.17 -0.43 9.68
N SER A 236 8.07 -1.10 10.04
CA SER A 236 8.11 -2.37 10.79
C SER A 236 8.95 -3.41 10.06
N GLY A 237 9.79 -4.14 10.80
CA GLY A 237 10.67 -5.18 10.25
C GLY A 237 12.06 -4.69 9.85
N ASN A 238 12.30 -3.36 9.81
CA ASN A 238 13.64 -2.82 9.67
C ASN A 238 14.30 -2.67 11.04
N LEU A 239 15.30 -3.50 11.31
CA LEU A 239 16.01 -3.53 12.60
C LEU A 239 17.23 -2.62 12.60
N ARG A 240 17.49 -1.99 13.74
CA ARG A 240 18.79 -1.36 14.01
C ARG A 240 19.77 -2.40 14.53
N TRP A 241 20.95 -2.44 13.94
CA TRP A 241 22.03 -3.34 14.34
C TRP A 241 22.96 -2.64 15.32
N MET A 242 23.15 -3.27 16.47
CA MET A 242 24.02 -2.79 17.55
C MET A 242 25.46 -3.27 17.32
N PRO A 243 26.49 -2.73 18.00
CA PRO A 243 27.90 -3.07 17.72
C PRO A 243 28.20 -4.58 17.71
N ASN A 244 27.65 -5.36 18.66
CA ASN A 244 27.89 -6.81 18.69
C ASN A 244 27.24 -7.51 17.49
N GLY A 245 26.03 -7.09 17.10
CA GLY A 245 25.36 -7.63 15.93
C GLY A 245 26.06 -7.27 14.63
N VAL A 246 26.57 -6.03 14.51
CA VAL A 246 27.39 -5.61 13.36
C VAL A 246 28.66 -6.47 13.26
N LEU A 247 29.34 -6.74 14.37
CA LEU A 247 30.51 -7.61 14.40
C LEU A 247 30.18 -9.03 13.91
N ILE A 248 29.11 -9.64 14.44
CA ILE A 248 28.65 -10.98 14.04
C ILE A 248 28.30 -10.99 12.56
N LYS A 249 27.47 -10.03 12.12
CA LYS A 249 27.03 -9.90 10.73
C LYS A 249 28.22 -9.78 9.79
N LYS A 250 29.15 -8.86 10.03
CA LYS A 250 30.34 -8.67 9.19
C LYS A 250 31.22 -9.91 9.14
N SER A 251 31.41 -10.60 10.26
CA SER A 251 32.20 -11.84 10.29
C SER A 251 31.59 -12.93 9.39
N LEU A 252 30.25 -13.02 9.36
CA LEU A 252 29.53 -13.93 8.46
C LEU A 252 29.62 -13.48 7.00
N GLU A 253 29.45 -12.19 6.74
CA GLU A 253 29.57 -11.59 5.41
C GLU A 253 30.98 -11.84 4.81
N ASP A 254 32.04 -11.66 5.61
CA ASP A 254 33.43 -11.92 5.21
C ASP A 254 33.66 -13.40 4.85
N ALA A 255 33.13 -14.32 5.66
CA ALA A 255 33.22 -15.76 5.40
C ALA A 255 32.49 -16.15 4.10
N ILE A 256 31.30 -15.60 3.87
CA ILE A 256 30.52 -15.85 2.64
C ILE A 256 31.23 -15.25 1.43
N ASN A 257 31.78 -14.03 1.54
CA ASN A 257 32.55 -13.41 0.47
C ASN A 257 33.77 -14.25 0.10
N ALA A 258 34.54 -14.72 1.08
CA ALA A 258 35.67 -15.61 0.84
C ALA A 258 35.26 -16.90 0.13
N LEU A 259 34.12 -17.49 0.50
CA LEU A 259 33.56 -18.68 -0.18
C LEU A 259 33.21 -18.38 -1.64
N CYS A 260 32.47 -17.29 -1.90
CA CYS A 260 32.03 -16.92 -3.25
C CYS A 260 33.22 -16.60 -4.16
N VAL A 261 34.18 -15.81 -3.68
CA VAL A 261 35.41 -15.48 -4.42
C VAL A 261 36.26 -16.73 -4.65
N GLY A 262 36.41 -17.60 -3.64
CA GLY A 262 37.11 -18.88 -3.78
C GLY A 262 36.46 -19.81 -4.80
N TYR A 263 35.14 -19.68 -5.03
CA TYR A 263 34.41 -20.39 -6.08
C TYR A 263 34.53 -19.74 -7.48
N GLY A 264 35.30 -18.65 -7.60
CA GLY A 264 35.52 -17.90 -8.83
C GLY A 264 34.36 -16.97 -9.19
N ALA A 265 33.53 -16.58 -8.21
CA ALA A 265 32.49 -15.58 -8.42
C ALA A 265 33.05 -14.16 -8.29
N MET A 266 32.60 -13.26 -9.17
CA MET A 266 32.97 -11.86 -9.17
C MET A 266 31.93 -11.07 -8.38
N GLN A 267 32.39 -10.39 -7.33
CA GLN A 267 31.53 -9.51 -6.55
C GLN A 267 31.19 -8.26 -7.36
N VAL A 268 29.92 -7.87 -7.34
CA VAL A 268 29.42 -6.63 -7.93
C VAL A 268 28.56 -5.89 -6.92
N GLU A 269 28.42 -4.59 -7.11
CA GLU A 269 27.51 -3.74 -6.35
C GLU A 269 26.63 -2.97 -7.33
N THR A 270 25.33 -2.95 -7.07
CA THR A 270 24.36 -2.34 -7.98
C THR A 270 23.45 -1.35 -7.24
N PRO A 271 22.80 -0.39 -7.93
CA PRO A 271 21.94 0.59 -7.29
C PRO A 271 20.83 -0.02 -6.43
N ILE A 272 20.43 0.69 -5.37
CA ILE A 272 19.39 0.23 -4.44
C ILE A 272 17.96 0.50 -4.91
N MET A 273 17.78 1.37 -5.91
CA MET A 273 16.47 1.74 -6.43
C MET A 273 16.48 1.86 -7.96
N TYR A 274 15.35 1.55 -8.59
CA TYR A 274 15.22 1.49 -10.04
C TYR A 274 13.91 2.12 -10.51
N ASP A 275 13.91 2.61 -11.76
CA ASP A 275 12.77 3.26 -12.39
C ASP A 275 11.67 2.24 -12.74
N PHE A 276 10.43 2.53 -12.36
CA PHE A 276 9.26 1.71 -12.72
C PHE A 276 9.03 1.62 -14.23
N GLU A 277 9.42 2.64 -14.98
CA GLU A 277 9.20 2.71 -16.42
C GLU A 277 10.34 2.10 -17.24
N HIS A 278 11.39 1.57 -16.60
CA HIS A 278 12.46 0.88 -17.30
C HIS A 278 11.90 -0.36 -18.05
N PRO A 279 12.05 -0.47 -19.38
CA PRO A 279 11.38 -1.50 -20.19
C PRO A 279 11.64 -2.94 -19.72
N ALA A 280 12.89 -3.24 -19.36
CA ALA A 280 13.26 -4.57 -18.86
C ALA A 280 12.66 -4.91 -17.49
N LEU A 281 12.47 -3.89 -16.63
CA LEU A 281 12.04 -4.08 -15.24
C LEU A 281 10.53 -4.09 -15.12
N LYS A 282 9.83 -3.24 -15.88
CA LYS A 282 8.37 -3.15 -15.91
C LYS A 282 7.69 -4.51 -16.13
N SER A 283 8.21 -5.29 -17.07
CA SER A 283 7.70 -6.64 -17.34
C SER A 283 7.93 -7.63 -16.18
N TYR A 284 9.06 -7.49 -15.48
CA TYR A 284 9.43 -8.35 -14.36
C TYR A 284 8.60 -8.02 -13.12
N LEU A 285 8.41 -6.73 -12.79
CA LEU A 285 7.61 -6.28 -11.65
C LEU A 285 6.17 -6.80 -11.68
N ASN A 286 5.59 -6.91 -12.88
CA ASN A 286 4.24 -7.45 -13.06
C ASN A 286 4.15 -8.97 -12.84
N ARG A 287 5.27 -9.70 -12.91
CA ARG A 287 5.34 -11.17 -12.76
C ARG A 287 5.58 -11.63 -11.33
N PHE A 288 6.17 -10.79 -10.48
CA PHE A 288 6.50 -11.17 -9.12
C PHE A 288 5.52 -10.57 -8.13
N PRO A 289 4.90 -11.38 -7.27
CA PRO A 289 4.07 -10.89 -6.20
C PRO A 289 4.96 -10.26 -5.12
N ALA A 290 5.18 -8.95 -5.20
CA ALA A 290 5.98 -8.23 -4.20
C ALA A 290 5.35 -6.88 -3.87
N ARG A 291 5.14 -6.65 -2.57
CA ARG A 291 4.78 -5.34 -2.02
C ARG A 291 6.07 -4.52 -1.94
N GLN A 292 6.08 -3.36 -2.58
CA GLN A 292 7.29 -2.57 -2.77
C GLN A 292 7.18 -1.21 -2.09
N TYR A 293 8.33 -0.70 -1.65
CA TYR A 293 8.46 0.70 -1.28
C TYR A 293 8.66 1.54 -2.53
N VAL A 294 7.88 2.60 -2.66
CA VAL A 294 7.92 3.54 -3.77
C VAL A 294 8.62 4.81 -3.31
N VAL A 295 9.64 5.24 -4.05
CA VAL A 295 10.34 6.51 -3.86
C VAL A 295 9.94 7.43 -5.00
N GLN A 296 9.26 8.53 -4.67
CA GLN A 296 8.95 9.59 -5.63
C GLN A 296 10.11 10.59 -5.65
N SER A 297 10.68 10.83 -6.83
CA SER A 297 11.68 11.89 -7.06
C SER A 297 11.18 12.76 -8.21
N ASP A 298 10.77 13.99 -7.90
CA ASP A 298 10.08 14.90 -8.82
C ASP A 298 8.87 14.23 -9.49
N GLU A 299 8.89 14.09 -10.82
CA GLU A 299 7.85 13.42 -11.61
C GLU A 299 8.09 11.91 -11.75
N LYS A 300 9.29 11.42 -11.40
CA LYS A 300 9.68 10.01 -11.59
C LYS A 300 9.39 9.16 -10.36
N LYS A 301 8.96 7.93 -10.62
CA LYS A 301 8.71 6.89 -9.62
C LYS A 301 9.80 5.83 -9.66
N TYR A 302 10.39 5.56 -8.52
CA TYR A 302 11.36 4.49 -8.32
C TYR A 302 10.82 3.47 -7.32
N PHE A 303 11.26 2.23 -7.40
CA PHE A 303 11.08 1.24 -6.36
C PHE A 303 12.40 0.93 -5.68
N LEU A 304 12.37 0.71 -4.36
CA LEU A 304 13.49 0.10 -3.67
C LEU A 304 13.56 -1.38 -4.07
N ARG A 305 14.75 -1.84 -4.46
CA ARG A 305 14.94 -3.22 -4.93
C ARG A 305 14.59 -4.22 -3.84
N PHE A 306 13.89 -5.29 -4.19
CA PHE A 306 13.62 -6.43 -3.30
C PHE A 306 14.56 -7.62 -3.53
N ALA A 307 15.43 -7.54 -4.55
CA ALA A 307 16.39 -8.56 -4.91
C ALA A 307 17.58 -7.95 -5.68
N ALA A 308 18.75 -8.60 -5.60
CA ALA A 308 19.96 -8.16 -6.31
C ALA A 308 19.91 -8.37 -7.83
N CYS A 309 19.08 -9.31 -8.29
CA CYS A 309 19.10 -9.79 -9.67
C CYS A 309 18.81 -8.69 -10.69
N PHE A 310 18.07 -7.64 -10.32
CA PHE A 310 17.80 -6.50 -11.19
C PHE A 310 19.07 -5.86 -11.73
N GLY A 311 19.95 -5.44 -10.82
CA GLY A 311 21.21 -4.83 -11.19
C GLY A 311 22.13 -5.81 -11.90
N GLN A 312 22.16 -7.06 -11.48
CA GLN A 312 23.00 -8.08 -12.12
C GLN A 312 22.58 -8.35 -13.57
N PHE A 313 21.27 -8.42 -13.86
CA PHE A 313 20.78 -8.59 -15.23
C PHE A 313 21.09 -7.38 -16.10
N LEU A 314 20.92 -6.16 -15.58
CA LEU A 314 21.26 -4.94 -16.31
C LEU A 314 22.77 -4.85 -16.55
N LEU A 315 23.58 -5.14 -15.54
CA LEU A 315 25.04 -5.17 -15.67
C LEU A 315 25.48 -6.20 -16.72
N ASN A 316 24.96 -7.42 -16.66
CA ASN A 316 25.29 -8.49 -17.60
C ASN A 316 24.78 -8.19 -19.02
N HIS A 317 23.68 -7.44 -19.17
CA HIS A 317 23.17 -7.00 -20.47
C HIS A 317 24.19 -6.11 -21.20
N ASP A 318 24.91 -5.26 -20.47
CA ASP A 318 25.90 -4.34 -21.02
C ASP A 318 27.28 -5.00 -21.25
N MET A 319 27.49 -6.21 -20.74
CA MET A 319 28.75 -6.95 -20.91
C MET A 319 28.85 -7.61 -22.29
N VAL A 320 30.05 -7.59 -22.86
CA VAL A 320 30.40 -8.42 -24.03
C VAL A 320 30.80 -9.81 -23.55
N ILE A 321 29.86 -10.75 -23.57
CA ILE A 321 30.06 -12.13 -23.08
C ILE A 321 30.13 -13.09 -24.27
N SER A 322 31.15 -13.94 -24.30
CA SER A 322 31.27 -15.06 -25.25
C SER A 322 31.14 -16.41 -24.53
N TYR A 323 31.00 -17.50 -25.30
CA TYR A 323 30.96 -18.86 -24.74
C TYR A 323 32.21 -19.19 -23.89
N LYS A 324 33.35 -18.54 -24.14
CA LYS A 324 34.59 -18.73 -23.36
C LYS A 324 34.53 -18.14 -21.96
N ASN A 325 33.60 -17.21 -21.72
CA ASN A 325 33.40 -16.59 -20.42
C ASN A 325 32.41 -17.39 -19.55
N LEU A 326 31.82 -18.48 -20.08
CA LEU A 326 30.84 -19.29 -19.36
C LEU A 326 31.51 -20.47 -18.65
N PRO A 327 31.11 -20.81 -17.41
CA PRO A 327 30.04 -20.17 -16.63
C PRO A 327 30.47 -18.83 -16.01
N LEU A 328 29.72 -17.77 -16.32
CA LEU A 328 29.89 -16.45 -15.70
C LEU A 328 29.24 -16.47 -14.32
N LYS A 329 30.02 -16.14 -13.29
CA LYS A 329 29.57 -16.09 -11.90
C LYS A 329 29.69 -14.68 -11.38
N THR A 330 28.58 -13.99 -11.21
CA THR A 330 28.51 -12.70 -10.52
C THR A 330 27.66 -12.85 -9.27
N TYR A 331 28.02 -12.14 -8.20
CA TYR A 331 27.24 -12.14 -6.98
C TYR A 331 27.26 -10.76 -6.32
N GLU A 332 26.23 -10.46 -5.57
CA GLU A 332 26.13 -9.25 -4.75
C GLU A 332 25.54 -9.68 -3.41
N LEU A 333 26.30 -9.49 -2.33
CA LEU A 333 25.80 -9.68 -0.98
C LEU A 333 25.04 -8.41 -0.59
N THR A 334 23.74 -8.37 -0.87
CA THR A 334 22.97 -7.13 -0.76
C THR A 334 22.84 -6.69 0.69
N HIS A 335 23.40 -5.52 1.01
CA HIS A 335 23.20 -4.92 2.33
C HIS A 335 21.77 -4.40 2.52
N TYR A 336 21.15 -3.94 1.42
CA TYR A 336 19.81 -3.37 1.41
C TYR A 336 18.97 -3.99 0.31
N SER A 337 17.90 -4.63 0.71
CA SER A 337 16.83 -5.15 -0.13
C SER A 337 15.54 -5.09 0.66
N PHE A 338 14.47 -4.59 0.06
CA PHE A 338 13.27 -4.20 0.79
C PHE A 338 12.05 -4.89 0.22
N ARG A 339 11.22 -5.44 1.11
CA ARG A 339 9.85 -5.84 0.82
C ARG A 339 8.95 -5.21 1.87
N ARG A 340 7.83 -4.63 1.42
CA ARG A 340 6.84 -4.02 2.31
C ARG A 340 5.90 -5.11 2.79
N GLU A 341 6.39 -5.95 3.71
CA GLU A 341 5.60 -7.02 4.31
C GLU A 341 4.51 -6.46 5.25
N GLN A 342 3.47 -7.24 5.50
CA GLN A 342 2.40 -6.85 6.42
C GLN A 342 2.86 -7.01 7.87
N HIS A 343 2.33 -6.18 8.76
CA HIS A 343 2.71 -6.20 10.18
C HIS A 343 2.57 -7.59 10.83
N GLY A 344 1.54 -8.36 10.46
CA GLY A 344 1.32 -9.71 10.98
C GLY A 344 2.26 -10.79 10.41
N GLU A 345 3.08 -10.48 9.41
CA GLU A 345 4.05 -11.40 8.81
C GLU A 345 5.46 -11.22 9.41
N LEU A 346 5.68 -10.16 10.19
CA LEU A 346 6.99 -9.79 10.72
C LEU A 346 7.24 -10.44 12.09
N CYS A 347 8.47 -10.92 12.31
CA CYS A 347 8.86 -11.48 13.60
C CYS A 347 10.39 -11.44 13.78
N GLY A 348 10.88 -10.60 14.68
CA GLY A 348 12.31 -10.51 15.02
C GLY A 348 13.25 -10.38 13.82
N LEU A 349 14.36 -11.14 13.86
CA LEU A 349 15.45 -11.16 12.85
C LEU A 349 15.15 -12.04 11.63
#